data_AF-A0A8S4QII3-F1
#
_entry.id   AF-A0A8S4QII3-F1
#
_cell.length_a   1.000
_cell.length_b   1.000
_cell.length_c   1.000
_cell.angle_alpha   90.00
_cell.angle_beta   90.00
_cell.angle_gamma   90.00
#
_symmetry.space_group_name_H-M   'P 1'
#
loop_
_entity.id
_entity.type
_entity.pdbx_description
1 polymer ?
#
loop_
_entity_poly.entity_id
_entity_poly.type
_entity_poly.pdbx_seq_one_letter_code
_entity_poly.pdbx_strand_id
1 'polypeptide(L)' 'YNDPLVTLAHYFYPKGKRPNSQMGLLLARNGTLDEVHTINTGQRLDKFGYLDKLNGLDHLPYWRDSPCNNIK' A
#
# COMPACT_ATOMS: atom_id res chain seq x y z
N TYR A 1 18.71 -0.18 6.64
CA TYR A 1 19.99 0.17 7.30
C TYR A 1 19.77 1.32 8.26
N ASN A 2 20.71 1.51 9.20
CA ASN A 2 20.63 2.60 10.18
C ASN A 2 21.16 3.88 9.56
N ASP A 3 20.25 4.80 9.25
CA ASP A 3 20.58 6.14 8.77
C ASP A 3 20.60 7.14 9.94
N PRO A 4 21.68 7.93 10.12
CA PRO A 4 21.80 8.86 11.25
C PRO A 4 20.71 9.94 11.28
N LEU A 5 20.29 10.45 10.13
CA LEU A 5 19.27 11.50 10.05
C LEU A 5 17.88 10.95 10.37
N VAL A 6 17.55 9.78 9.83
CA VAL A 6 16.30 9.07 10.14
C VAL A 6 16.23 8.73 11.62
N THR A 7 17.33 8.28 12.21
CA THR A 7 17.42 7.98 13.64
C THR A 7 17.18 9.24 14.48
N LEU A 8 17.86 10.34 14.16
CA LEU A 8 17.68 11.63 14.84
C LEU A 8 16.22 12.11 14.76
N ALA A 9 15.65 12.10 13.55
CA ALA A 9 14.26 12.48 13.32
C ALA A 9 13.28 11.59 14.09
N HIS A 10 13.54 10.27 14.18
CA HIS A 10 12.70 9.34 14.94
C HIS A 10 12.62 9.70 16.43
N TYR A 11 13.73 10.17 17.01
CA TYR A 11 13.79 10.57 18.42
C TYR A 11 13.08 11.89 18.71
N PHE A 12 13.18 12.87 17.82
CA PHE A 12 12.72 14.24 18.11
C PHE A 12 11.30 14.57 17.59
N TYR A 13 10.81 13.92 16.53
CA TYR A 13 9.47 14.21 16.01
C TYR A 13 8.36 13.54 16.86
N PRO A 14 7.18 14.18 16.97
CA PRO A 14 6.02 13.58 17.64
C PRO A 14 5.51 12.34 16.88
N LYS A 15 4.80 11.44 17.59
CA LYS A 15 4.40 10.11 17.09
C LYS A 15 3.78 10.07 15.69
N GLY A 16 2.99 11.08 15.29
CA GLY A 16 2.34 11.12 13.98
C GLY A 16 3.20 11.66 12.84
N LYS A 17 4.37 12.24 13.12
CA LYS A 17 5.29 12.83 12.13
C LYS A 17 6.66 12.18 12.12
N ARG A 18 6.97 11.33 13.11
CA ARG A 18 8.27 10.67 13.19
C ARG A 18 8.41 9.60 12.09
N PRO A 19 9.55 9.54 11.39
CA PRO A 19 9.82 8.48 10.43
C PRO A 19 10.05 7.14 11.15
N ASN A 20 10.19 6.04 10.42
CA ASN A 20 10.61 4.76 10.99
C ASN A 20 12.03 4.84 11.57
N SER A 21 12.43 3.90 12.44
CA SER A 21 13.76 3.90 13.08
C SER A 21 14.90 3.54 12.13
N GLN A 22 14.59 2.95 10.98
CA GLN A 22 15.56 2.49 9.99
C GLN A 22 15.10 2.89 8.59
N MET A 23 16.06 3.02 7.68
CA MET A 23 15.81 3.31 6.27
C MET A 23 15.83 2.02 5.44
N GLY A 24 14.90 1.87 4.52
CA GLY A 24 14.92 0.78 3.54
C GLY A 24 13.75 0.87 2.57
N LEU A 25 13.96 0.43 1.32
CA LEU A 25 12.94 0.47 0.27
C LEU A 25 11.72 -0.40 0.60
N LEU A 26 11.96 -1.56 1.20
CA LEU A 26 10.92 -2.52 1.59
C LEU A 26 10.85 -2.68 3.12
N LEU A 27 11.14 -1.60 3.85
CA LEU A 27 11.08 -1.63 5.31
C LEU A 27 9.66 -2.01 5.77
N ALA A 28 9.59 -2.88 6.79
CA ALA A 28 8.33 -3.34 7.37
C ALA A 28 7.36 -4.06 6.40
N ARG A 29 7.88 -4.67 5.32
CA ARG A 29 7.09 -5.50 4.38
C ARG A 29 7.26 -7.02 4.57
N ASN A 30 7.97 -7.47 5.61
CA ASN A 30 8.14 -8.90 5.86
C ASN A 30 6.93 -9.45 6.65
N GLY A 31 6.11 -10.28 6.00
CA GLY A 31 4.94 -10.92 6.61
C GLY A 31 3.77 -9.98 6.92
N THR A 32 3.79 -8.77 6.36
CA THR A 32 2.79 -7.72 6.60
C THR A 32 2.13 -7.35 5.27
N LEU A 33 0.82 -7.63 5.17
CA LEU A 33 -0.04 -7.13 4.10
C LEU A 33 -1.20 -6.38 4.78
N ASP A 34 -1.18 -5.06 4.69
CA ASP A 34 -2.25 -4.20 5.21
C ASP A 34 -3.41 -4.04 4.21
N GLU A 35 -3.23 -4.59 3.00
CA GLU A 35 -4.16 -4.43 1.90
C GLU A 35 -5.22 -5.53 1.89
N VAL A 36 -6.48 -5.14 1.69
CA VAL A 36 -7.62 -6.05 1.52
C VAL A 36 -8.00 -6.12 0.05
N HIS A 37 -7.91 -7.33 -0.52
CA HIS A 37 -8.17 -7.60 -1.93
C HIS A 37 -9.54 -8.25 -2.07
N THR A 38 -10.44 -7.63 -2.83
CA THR A 38 -11.73 -8.24 -3.20
C THR A 38 -11.60 -8.87 -4.57
N ILE A 39 -11.64 -10.20 -4.64
CA ILE A 39 -11.42 -10.97 -5.86
C ILE A 39 -12.70 -11.66 -6.29
N ASN A 40 -12.97 -11.66 -7.59
CA ASN A 40 -14.11 -12.36 -8.17
C ASN A 40 -13.96 -13.88 -8.04
N THR A 41 -14.87 -14.52 -7.30
CA THR A 41 -14.85 -15.96 -6.99
C THR A 41 -15.32 -16.86 -8.13
N GLY A 42 -15.75 -16.29 -9.27
CA GLY A 42 -16.10 -17.07 -10.46
C GLY A 42 -17.59 -17.33 -10.67
N GLN A 43 -18.49 -16.57 -10.04
CA GLN A 43 -19.91 -16.55 -10.42
C GLN A 43 -20.10 -16.26 -11.93
N ARG A 44 -19.14 -15.53 -12.49
CA ARG A 44 -18.90 -15.38 -13.92
C ARG A 44 -17.50 -15.89 -14.24
N LEU A 45 -17.43 -16.97 -15.02
CA LEU A 45 -16.16 -17.63 -15.39
C LEU A 45 -15.20 -16.69 -16.13
N ASP A 46 -15.72 -15.75 -16.91
CA ASP A 46 -14.94 -14.76 -17.66
C ASP A 46 -14.19 -13.76 -16.76
N LYS A 47 -14.54 -13.67 -15.48
CA LYS A 47 -13.95 -12.73 -14.51
C LYS A 47 -13.30 -13.44 -13.32
N PHE A 48 -13.17 -14.76 -13.39
CA PHE A 48 -12.60 -15.52 -12.28
C PHE A 48 -11.17 -15.03 -11.97
N GLY A 49 -10.90 -14.74 -10.70
CA GLY A 49 -9.59 -14.27 -10.25
C GLY A 49 -9.30 -12.80 -10.54
N TYR A 50 -10.21 -12.06 -11.18
CA TYR A 50 -10.01 -10.62 -11.39
C TYR A 50 -10.22 -9.83 -10.10
N LEU A 51 -9.36 -8.85 -9.89
CA LEU A 51 -9.45 -7.91 -8.78
C LEU A 51 -10.63 -6.96 -9.03
N ASP A 52 -11.58 -6.94 -8.10
CA ASP A 52 -12.72 -6.02 -8.15
C ASP A 52 -12.42 -4.73 -7.37
N LYS A 53 -11.88 -4.88 -6.16
CA LYS A 53 -11.57 -3.74 -5.27
C LYS A 53 -10.28 -3.98 -4.50
N LEU A 54 -9.55 -2.89 -4.29
CA LEU A 54 -8.39 -2.83 -3.41
C LEU A 54 -8.68 -1.85 -2.28
N ASN A 55 -8.63 -2.30 -1.02
CA ASN A 55 -8.96 -1.49 0.15
C ASN A 55 -10.34 -0.82 0.07
N GLY A 56 -11.30 -1.50 -0.59
CA GLY A 56 -12.66 -1.00 -0.81
C GLY A 56 -12.84 -0.05 -2.00
N LEU A 57 -11.76 0.37 -2.66
CA LEU A 57 -11.78 1.23 -3.85
C LEU A 57 -11.78 0.40 -5.14
N ASP A 58 -12.51 0.87 -6.15
CA ASP A 58 -12.56 0.33 -7.51
C ASP A 58 -11.54 1.00 -8.46
N HIS A 59 -10.83 2.01 -7.98
CA HIS A 59 -9.78 2.74 -8.69
C HIS A 59 -8.61 3.07 -7.74
N LEU A 60 -7.44 3.32 -8.32
CA LEU A 60 -6.25 3.73 -7.61
C LEU A 60 -6.30 5.24 -7.30
N PRO A 61 -6.15 5.67 -6.04
CA PRO A 61 -6.22 7.08 -5.67
C PRO A 61 -4.95 7.88 -6.04
N TYR A 62 -3.97 7.23 -6.68
CA TYR A 62 -2.68 7.82 -7.01
C TYR A 62 -2.72 8.65 -8.30
N TRP A 63 -3.61 8.30 -9.22
CA TRP A 63 -3.78 8.97 -10.51
C TRP A 63 -5.15 9.62 -10.55
N ARG A 64 -5.24 10.81 -11.16
CA ARG A 64 -6.48 11.61 -11.16
C ARG A 64 -7.56 10.96 -12.02
N ASP A 65 -7.20 10.56 -13.23
CA ASP A 65 -8.15 10.20 -14.27
C ASP A 65 -7.88 8.81 -14.87
N SER A 66 -8.94 8.25 -15.46
CA SER A 66 -8.87 7.04 -16.27
C SER A 66 -8.10 7.32 -17.57
N PRO A 67 -7.30 6.36 -18.11
CA PRO A 67 -7.21 4.96 -17.72
C PRO A 67 -6.19 4.66 -16.60
N CYS A 68 -5.36 5.63 -16.22
CA CYS A 68 -4.23 5.39 -15.33
C CYS A 68 -4.65 5.02 -13.90
N ASN A 69 -5.82 5.48 -13.45
CA ASN A 69 -6.36 5.13 -12.14
C ASN A 69 -7.17 3.82 -12.12
N ASN A 70 -7.37 3.15 -13.25
CA ASN A 70 -8.22 1.98 -13.31
C ASN A 70 -7.50 0.74 -12.76
N ILE A 71 -8.22 -0.11 -12.02
CA ILE A 71 -7.72 -1.41 -11.54
C ILE A 71 -7.96 -2.53 -12.59
N LYS A 72 -8.71 -2.21 -13.64
CA LYS A 72 -9.08 -3.11 -14.75
C LYS A 72 -8.39 -2.74 -16.05
#